data_AF-A0A813HW64-F1
#
_entry.id   AF-A0A813HW64-F1
#
_cell.length_a   1.000
_cell.length_b   1.000
_cell.length_c   1.000
_cell.angle_alpha   90.00
_cell.angle_beta   90.00
_cell.angle_gamma   90.00
#
_symmetry.space_group_name_H-M   'P 1'
#
loop_
_entity.id
_entity.type
_entity.pdbx_description
1 polymer ?
#
loop_
_entity_poly.entity_id
_entity_poly.type
_entity_poly.pdbx_seq_one_letter_code
_entity_poly.pdbx_strand_id
1 'polypeptide(L)'
;ANRTDVDVSTILSSRLVALIQAAGQTGQVSVVLTSSWRKPQYRIRRLALEQILSQQLQRAFTFDDVTHMLDREKLAGDRLKVIGDYLQQLRFAPEVQLRLLVIDDFFISAAGDWKAGGELLDSVRTSELYLEQRTLAGRGCGTPGDVRAKVVHTYDEWTTDCGIFLEVGTGLTNDLFLEALEFVRAADCQRPVAVNAQKELVLQLDELPTFPRYSFKPVFLLQGLSQYKVDKPCRMIAVKL
;
A
#
# COMPACT_ATOMS: atom_id res chain seq x y z
N ALA A 1 -3.22 35.63 12.62
CA ALA A 1 -4.17 34.87 11.79
C ALA A 1 -3.73 33.40 11.78
N ASN A 2 -4.51 32.52 12.41
CA ASN A 2 -4.21 31.08 12.49
C ASN A 2 -4.43 30.44 11.11
N ARG A 3 -3.36 30.31 10.30
CA ARG A 3 -3.37 29.42 9.14
C ARG A 3 -3.29 27.97 9.64
N THR A 4 -4.43 27.44 10.07
CA THR A 4 -4.64 26.01 10.28
C THR A 4 -5.14 25.32 9.00
N ASP A 5 -4.96 25.96 7.84
CA ASP A 5 -5.22 25.31 6.55
C ASP A 5 -4.17 24.23 6.34
N VAL A 6 -4.52 23.02 6.73
CA VAL A 6 -3.90 21.83 6.18
C VAL A 6 -4.43 21.75 4.75
N ASP A 7 -3.65 22.27 3.81
CA ASP A 7 -3.93 22.23 2.38
C ASP A 7 -3.77 20.79 1.88
N VAL A 8 -4.80 19.97 2.14
CA VAL A 8 -4.91 18.61 1.60
C VAL A 8 -5.80 18.68 0.36
N SER A 9 -5.25 18.29 -0.78
CA SER A 9 -6.04 18.19 -2.00
C SER A 9 -7.21 17.20 -1.83
N THR A 10 -8.42 17.70 -2.06
CA THR A 10 -9.66 16.89 -2.03
C THR A 10 -9.64 15.80 -3.10
N ILE A 11 -9.00 16.06 -4.25
CA ILE A 11 -8.85 15.08 -5.34
C ILE A 11 -7.90 13.95 -4.92
N LEU A 12 -6.75 14.28 -4.32
CA LEU A 12 -5.77 13.27 -3.88
C LEU A 12 -6.35 12.39 -2.77
N SER A 13 -7.01 13.00 -1.77
CA SER A 13 -7.68 12.25 -0.70
C SER A 13 -8.79 11.35 -1.23
N SER A 14 -9.64 11.84 -2.13
CA SER A 14 -10.71 11.02 -2.73
C SER A 14 -10.17 9.82 -3.51
N ARG A 15 -9.10 10.02 -4.29
CA ARG A 15 -8.44 8.93 -5.03
C ARG A 15 -7.81 7.90 -4.08
N LEU A 16 -7.15 8.35 -3.02
CA LEU A 16 -6.59 7.46 -2.02
C LEU A 16 -7.68 6.64 -1.33
N VAL A 17 -8.81 7.25 -0.96
CA VAL A 17 -9.97 6.55 -0.39
C VAL A 17 -10.47 5.45 -1.33
N ALA A 18 -10.59 5.75 -2.62
CA ALA A 18 -11.01 4.76 -3.61
C ALA A 18 -10.02 3.58 -3.70
N LEU A 19 -8.70 3.82 -3.63
CA LEU A 19 -7.70 2.74 -3.59
C LEU A 19 -7.80 1.91 -2.31
N ILE A 20 -7.98 2.52 -1.15
CA ILE A 20 -8.15 1.83 0.13
C ILE A 20 -9.42 0.95 0.10
N GLN A 21 -10.53 1.48 -0.42
CA GLN A 21 -11.77 0.72 -0.56
C GLN A 21 -11.62 -0.45 -1.54
N ALA A 22 -11.00 -0.23 -2.69
CA ALA A 22 -10.76 -1.28 -3.67
C ALA A 22 -9.86 -2.40 -3.12
N ALA A 23 -8.82 -2.04 -2.34
CA ALA A 23 -7.96 -3.02 -1.70
C ALA A 23 -8.69 -3.80 -0.59
N GLY A 24 -9.62 -3.14 0.12
CA GLY A 24 -10.41 -3.76 1.20
C GLY A 24 -11.47 -4.75 0.70
N GLN A 25 -11.98 -4.58 -0.52
CA GLN A 25 -12.94 -5.52 -1.13
C GLN A 25 -12.34 -6.90 -1.40
N THR A 26 -11.02 -6.97 -1.57
CA THR A 26 -10.29 -8.17 -1.97
C THR A 26 -9.54 -8.86 -0.83
N GLY A 27 -9.44 -8.24 0.34
CA GLY A 27 -8.60 -8.75 1.42
C GLY A 27 -8.37 -7.75 2.54
N GLN A 28 -7.43 -8.08 3.43
CA GLN A 28 -7.01 -7.18 4.50
C GLN A 28 -6.12 -6.08 3.92
N VAL A 29 -6.32 -4.84 4.36
CA VAL A 29 -5.52 -3.69 3.94
C VAL A 29 -4.78 -3.11 5.13
N SER A 30 -3.49 -2.81 4.94
CA SER A 30 -2.69 -1.98 5.81
C SER A 30 -2.22 -0.75 5.05
N VAL A 31 -2.45 0.44 5.60
CA VAL A 31 -2.03 1.72 5.03
C VAL A 31 -0.91 2.31 5.89
N VAL A 32 0.29 2.39 5.32
CA VAL A 32 1.51 2.80 6.01
C VAL A 32 1.97 4.15 5.48
N LEU A 33 2.24 5.09 6.38
CA LEU A 33 2.74 6.41 6.00
C LEU A 33 4.26 6.38 5.81
N THR A 34 4.69 6.68 4.59
CA THR A 34 6.11 6.69 4.20
C THR A 34 6.60 8.08 3.82
N SER A 35 5.76 9.11 3.83
CA SER A 35 6.16 10.48 3.47
C SER A 35 6.98 11.19 4.56
N SER A 36 7.38 12.43 4.28
CA SER A 36 7.96 13.31 5.30
C SER A 36 6.99 13.61 6.45
N TRP A 37 5.67 13.44 6.26
CA TRP A 37 4.64 13.72 7.27
C TRP A 37 4.67 12.75 8.45
N ARG A 38 5.48 11.68 8.39
CA ARG A 38 5.79 10.83 9.54
C ARG A 38 6.63 11.55 10.61
N LYS A 39 7.30 12.65 10.27
CA LYS A 39 8.11 13.44 11.22
C LYS A 39 7.20 14.11 12.27
N PRO A 40 7.62 14.19 13.56
CA PRO A 40 6.81 14.77 14.62
C PRO A 40 6.29 16.18 14.34
N GLN A 41 7.06 17.03 13.64
CA GLN A 41 6.63 18.40 13.32
C GLN A 41 5.41 18.46 12.38
N TYR A 42 5.09 17.39 11.66
CA TYR A 42 3.93 17.33 10.75
C TYR A 42 2.74 16.58 11.36
N ARG A 43 2.77 16.28 12.67
CA ARG A 43 1.69 15.57 13.37
C ARG A 43 0.31 16.17 13.13
N ILE A 44 0.20 17.51 13.16
CA ILE A 44 -1.09 18.20 12.95
C ILE A 44 -1.61 17.95 11.53
N ARG A 45 -0.74 17.98 10.52
CA ARG A 45 -1.12 17.70 9.12
C ARG A 45 -1.56 16.24 8.95
N ARG A 46 -0.83 15.30 9.55
CA ARG A 46 -1.20 13.88 9.56
C ARG A 46 -2.58 13.66 10.19
N LEU A 47 -2.86 14.25 11.35
CA LEU A 47 -4.16 14.12 12.02
C LEU A 47 -5.31 14.70 11.18
N ALA A 48 -5.10 15.87 10.56
CA ALA A 48 -6.10 16.47 9.68
C ALA A 48 -6.40 15.58 8.46
N LEU A 49 -5.37 14.97 7.87
CA LEU A 49 -5.55 14.02 6.79
C LEU A 49 -6.28 12.75 7.26
N GLU A 50 -5.93 12.17 8.41
CA GLU A 50 -6.63 11.02 8.98
C GLU A 50 -8.12 11.34 9.21
N GLN A 51 -8.43 12.56 9.63
CA GLN A 51 -9.81 13.06 9.77
C GLN A 51 -10.53 13.16 8.41
N ILE A 52 -9.89 13.72 7.38
CA ILE A 52 -10.46 13.82 6.02
C ILE A 52 -10.74 12.41 5.47
N LEU A 53 -9.78 11.50 5.61
CA LEU A 53 -9.94 10.11 5.16
C LEU A 53 -11.04 9.40 5.96
N SER A 54 -11.14 9.63 7.27
CA SER A 54 -12.21 9.06 8.11
C SER A 54 -13.60 9.50 7.64
N GLN A 55 -13.76 10.78 7.33
CA GLN A 55 -15.02 11.33 6.82
C GLN A 55 -15.41 10.71 5.48
N GLN A 56 -14.47 10.64 4.53
CA GLN A 56 -14.71 10.09 3.20
C GLN A 56 -14.92 8.56 3.22
N LEU A 57 -14.22 7.83 4.11
CA LEU A 57 -14.40 6.38 4.29
C LEU A 57 -15.64 6.02 5.11
N GLN A 58 -16.31 6.99 5.73
CA GLN A 58 -17.45 6.80 6.65
C GLN A 58 -17.13 5.84 7.82
N ARG A 59 -15.89 5.83 8.27
CA ARG A 59 -15.41 5.06 9.43
C ARG A 59 -14.18 5.71 10.02
N ALA A 60 -13.85 5.40 11.26
CA ALA A 60 -12.58 5.82 11.83
C ALA A 60 -11.42 5.28 10.99
N PHE A 61 -10.48 6.17 10.65
CA PHE A 61 -9.26 5.86 9.94
C PHE A 61 -8.06 6.47 10.66
N THR A 62 -7.04 5.66 10.84
CA THR A 62 -5.69 6.06 11.23
C THR A 62 -4.73 5.27 10.35
N PHE A 63 -3.53 5.81 10.09
CA PHE A 63 -2.49 4.99 9.48
C PHE A 63 -2.19 3.79 10.39
N ASP A 64 -2.07 2.60 9.80
CA ASP A 64 -1.79 1.38 10.56
C ASP A 64 -0.36 1.40 11.12
N ASP A 65 0.55 2.07 10.41
CA ASP A 65 1.93 2.25 10.83
C ASP A 65 2.60 3.45 10.15
N VAL A 66 3.82 3.76 10.59
CA VAL A 66 4.72 4.73 9.98
C VAL A 66 6.10 4.11 9.81
N THR A 67 6.73 4.29 8.64
CA THR A 67 8.10 3.79 8.47
C THR A 67 9.07 4.54 9.37
N HIS A 68 10.14 3.88 9.81
CA HIS A 68 11.20 4.53 10.56
C HIS A 68 11.82 5.71 9.79
N MET A 69 12.44 6.63 10.52
CA MET A 69 13.14 7.77 9.94
C MET A 69 14.64 7.47 9.96
N LEU A 70 15.30 7.63 8.82
CA LEU A 70 16.75 7.78 8.81
C LEU A 70 17.10 9.20 9.24
N ASP A 71 18.20 9.36 9.98
CA ASP A 71 18.73 10.67 10.36
C ASP A 71 18.96 11.57 9.13
N ARG A 72 19.26 10.95 7.98
CA ARG A 72 19.46 11.62 6.69
C ARG A 72 18.88 10.79 5.55
N GLU A 73 17.58 10.88 5.38
CA GLU A 73 16.91 10.50 4.13
C GLU A 73 16.96 11.70 3.17
N LYS A 74 17.81 11.63 2.14
CA LYS A 74 18.04 12.74 1.20
C LYS A 74 17.72 12.38 -0.24
N LEU A 75 17.83 11.10 -0.58
CA LEU A 75 17.70 10.60 -1.94
C LEU A 75 16.52 9.64 -2.06
N ALA A 76 16.02 9.47 -3.28
CA ALA A 76 15.02 8.46 -3.63
C ALA A 76 15.36 7.06 -3.11
N GLY A 77 16.62 6.65 -3.33
CA GLY A 77 17.15 5.38 -2.87
C GLY A 77 17.12 5.20 -1.36
N ASP A 78 17.30 6.27 -0.57
CA ASP A 78 17.17 6.22 0.89
C ASP A 78 15.73 5.89 1.29
N ARG A 79 14.74 6.53 0.64
CA ARG A 79 13.30 6.27 0.86
C ARG A 79 12.94 4.84 0.49
N LEU A 80 13.39 4.34 -0.65
CA LEU A 80 13.17 2.95 -1.07
C LEU A 80 13.80 1.97 -0.08
N LYS A 81 15.02 2.25 0.40
CA LYS A 81 15.67 1.44 1.44
C LYS A 81 14.84 1.43 2.73
N VAL A 82 14.35 2.57 3.19
CA VAL A 82 13.49 2.66 4.38
C VAL A 82 12.24 1.80 4.24
N ILE A 83 11.58 1.87 3.09
CA ILE A 83 10.38 1.07 2.80
C ILE A 83 10.75 -0.42 2.75
N GLY A 84 11.84 -0.79 2.07
CA GLY A 84 12.33 -2.16 1.99
C GLY A 84 12.73 -2.75 3.34
N ASP A 85 13.40 -1.98 4.18
CA ASP A 85 13.77 -2.37 5.56
C ASP A 85 12.54 -2.58 6.43
N TYR A 86 11.54 -1.69 6.31
CA TYR A 86 10.25 -1.84 6.99
C TYR A 86 9.56 -3.15 6.57
N LEU A 87 9.46 -3.39 5.26
CA LEU A 87 8.89 -4.61 4.69
C LEU A 87 9.62 -5.88 5.16
N GLN A 88 10.94 -5.84 5.27
CA GLN A 88 11.75 -6.98 5.73
C GLN A 88 11.46 -7.33 7.21
N GLN A 89 11.05 -6.35 8.01
CA GLN A 89 10.70 -6.55 9.42
C GLN A 89 9.29 -7.10 9.60
N LEU A 90 8.41 -6.91 8.62
CA LEU A 90 7.05 -7.43 8.67
C LEU A 90 7.07 -8.97 8.68
N ARG A 91 6.20 -9.54 9.51
CA ARG A 91 5.99 -10.98 9.60
C ARG A 91 4.63 -11.29 9.02
N PHE A 92 4.63 -11.97 7.89
CA PHE A 92 3.42 -12.46 7.24
C PHE A 92 3.45 -13.98 7.23
N ALA A 93 2.28 -14.62 7.33
CA ALA A 93 2.17 -16.05 7.15
C ALA A 93 2.66 -16.45 5.74
N PRO A 94 3.37 -17.57 5.57
CA PRO A 94 3.94 -18.00 4.28
C PRO A 94 2.91 -18.13 3.15
N GLU A 95 1.66 -18.43 3.50
CA GLU A 95 0.58 -18.70 2.55
C GLU A 95 -0.05 -17.42 1.98
N VAL A 96 0.20 -16.27 2.63
CA VAL A 96 -0.42 -15.00 2.27
C VAL A 96 0.27 -14.42 1.03
N GLN A 97 -0.50 -14.19 -0.02
CA GLN A 97 -0.05 -13.37 -1.13
C GLN A 97 -0.11 -11.89 -0.75
N LEU A 98 0.96 -11.17 -1.03
CA LEU A 98 1.12 -9.76 -0.68
C LEU A 98 1.19 -8.90 -1.92
N ARG A 99 0.34 -7.88 -1.97
CA ARG A 99 0.44 -6.79 -2.96
C ARG A 99 0.87 -5.52 -2.27
N LEU A 100 1.95 -4.95 -2.78
CA LEU A 100 2.58 -3.74 -2.27
C LEU A 100 2.34 -2.63 -3.27
N LEU A 101 1.55 -1.62 -2.92
CA LEU A 101 1.40 -0.42 -3.72
C LEU A 101 2.16 0.72 -3.04
N VAL A 102 3.15 1.29 -3.73
CA VAL A 102 3.89 2.46 -3.28
C VAL A 102 3.53 3.64 -4.17
N ILE A 103 3.09 4.76 -3.59
CA ILE A 103 2.80 6.01 -4.30
C ILE A 103 3.76 7.07 -3.76
N ASP A 104 4.75 7.50 -4.55
CA ASP A 104 5.75 8.50 -4.13
C ASP A 104 6.38 9.17 -5.36
N ASP A 105 6.76 10.44 -5.26
CA ASP A 105 7.56 11.18 -6.27
C ASP A 105 9.09 11.00 -6.07
N PHE A 106 9.47 10.36 -4.96
CA PHE A 106 10.84 10.13 -4.51
C PHE A 106 11.74 11.37 -4.53
N PHE A 107 11.27 12.45 -3.89
CA PHE A 107 11.95 13.74 -3.80
C PHE A 107 12.00 14.51 -5.12
N ILE A 108 10.97 14.34 -5.94
CA ILE A 108 10.90 14.95 -7.28
C ILE A 108 12.17 14.58 -8.07
N SER A 109 12.44 13.28 -8.16
CA SER A 109 13.58 12.78 -8.94
C SER A 109 13.14 11.74 -9.94
N ALA A 110 13.71 11.79 -11.14
CA ALA A 110 13.53 10.77 -12.16
C ALA A 110 14.09 9.42 -11.69
N ALA A 111 13.47 8.33 -12.13
CA ALA A 111 14.05 7.00 -11.97
C ALA A 111 15.24 6.83 -12.94
N GLY A 112 16.33 6.18 -12.50
CA GLY A 112 17.50 5.96 -13.38
C GLY A 112 18.83 5.75 -12.66
N ASP A 113 19.02 6.39 -11.52
CA ASP A 113 20.29 6.38 -10.80
C ASP A 113 20.15 6.15 -9.30
N TRP A 114 18.95 5.75 -8.87
CA TRP A 114 18.65 5.52 -7.47
C TRP A 114 19.50 4.37 -6.92
N LYS A 115 19.99 4.52 -5.69
CA LYS A 115 20.75 3.47 -5.02
C LYS A 115 20.09 3.11 -3.70
N ALA A 116 19.61 1.88 -3.57
CA ALA A 116 18.99 1.39 -2.35
C ALA A 116 19.65 0.08 -1.92
N GLY A 117 20.13 0.00 -0.67
CA GLY A 117 20.75 -1.23 -0.14
C GLY A 117 22.01 -1.70 -0.88
N GLY A 118 22.68 -0.81 -1.62
CA GLY A 118 23.84 -1.17 -2.46
C GLY A 118 23.49 -1.57 -3.90
N GLU A 119 22.21 -1.66 -4.24
CA GLU A 119 21.72 -1.98 -5.58
C GLU A 119 21.40 -0.70 -6.37
N LEU A 120 21.71 -0.71 -7.66
CA LEU A 120 21.31 0.35 -8.60
C LEU A 120 19.89 0.06 -9.10
N LEU A 121 19.00 1.03 -8.95
CA LEU A 121 17.61 0.98 -9.37
C LEU A 121 17.45 1.96 -10.53
N ASP A 122 17.75 1.47 -11.72
CA ASP A 122 17.75 2.22 -12.98
C ASP A 122 16.35 2.46 -13.58
N SER A 123 15.31 1.97 -12.91
CA SER A 123 13.93 2.08 -13.38
C SER A 123 12.94 1.90 -12.24
N VAL A 124 11.69 2.28 -12.49
CA VAL A 124 10.56 1.97 -11.61
C VAL A 124 10.43 0.47 -11.42
N ARG A 125 10.67 -0.33 -12.48
CA ARG A 125 10.57 -1.79 -12.41
C ARG A 125 11.66 -2.41 -11.53
N THR A 126 12.91 -1.93 -11.60
CA THR A 126 13.96 -2.41 -10.70
C THR A 126 13.68 -2.02 -9.25
N SER A 127 13.05 -0.88 -9.01
CA SER A 127 12.55 -0.50 -7.68
C SER A 127 11.45 -1.42 -7.15
N GLU A 128 10.50 -1.84 -8.00
CA GLU A 128 9.49 -2.83 -7.62
C GLU A 128 10.12 -4.18 -7.25
N LEU A 129 11.03 -4.69 -8.09
CA LEU A 129 11.74 -5.94 -7.84
C LEU A 129 12.55 -5.89 -6.54
N TYR A 130 13.21 -4.76 -6.27
CA TYR A 130 13.90 -4.54 -5.02
C TYR A 130 12.95 -4.73 -3.82
N LEU A 131 11.78 -4.08 -3.82
CA LEU A 131 10.81 -4.20 -2.72
C LEU A 131 10.24 -5.62 -2.55
N GLU A 132 9.99 -6.32 -3.66
CA GLU A 132 9.59 -7.74 -3.65
C GLU A 132 10.67 -8.60 -2.98
N GLN A 133 11.93 -8.43 -3.37
CA GLN A 133 13.06 -9.17 -2.80
C GLN A 133 13.27 -8.87 -1.32
N ARG A 134 13.21 -7.59 -0.92
CA ARG A 134 13.33 -7.18 0.51
C ARG A 134 12.24 -7.82 1.36
N THR A 135 11.02 -7.89 0.84
CA THR A 135 9.90 -8.56 1.53
C THR A 135 10.12 -10.06 1.64
N LEU A 136 10.48 -10.74 0.53
CA LEU A 136 10.74 -12.18 0.53
C LEU A 136 11.88 -12.55 1.48
N ALA A 137 12.96 -11.76 1.50
CA ALA A 137 14.07 -11.93 2.44
C ALA A 137 13.63 -11.81 3.91
N GLY A 138 12.65 -10.95 4.21
CA GLY A 138 12.08 -10.80 5.55
C GLY A 138 11.20 -11.97 6.00
N ARG A 139 10.54 -12.65 5.06
CA ARG A 139 9.69 -13.81 5.33
C ARG A 139 10.50 -15.09 5.59
N GLY A 140 11.72 -15.18 5.08
CA GLY A 140 12.57 -16.38 5.16
C GLY A 140 12.03 -17.58 4.36
N CYS A 141 10.89 -17.43 3.68
CA CYS A 141 10.23 -18.42 2.84
C CYS A 141 9.28 -17.73 1.85
N GLY A 142 8.94 -18.43 0.77
CA GLY A 142 8.05 -17.93 -0.29
C GLY A 142 8.59 -18.21 -1.68
N THR A 143 7.71 -18.20 -2.66
CA THR A 143 8.06 -18.34 -4.08
C THR A 143 8.00 -16.99 -4.78
N PRO A 144 8.82 -16.76 -5.83
CA PRO A 144 8.63 -15.63 -6.72
C PRO A 144 7.17 -15.59 -7.21
N GLY A 145 6.45 -14.51 -6.91
CA GLY A 145 5.01 -14.37 -7.21
C GLY A 145 4.11 -14.30 -5.98
N ASP A 146 4.58 -14.71 -4.79
CA ASP A 146 3.84 -14.54 -3.53
C ASP A 146 3.85 -13.08 -3.04
N VAL A 147 4.76 -12.28 -3.58
CA VAL A 147 4.83 -10.83 -3.38
C VAL A 147 4.83 -10.18 -4.75
N ARG A 148 3.97 -9.18 -4.95
CA ARG A 148 4.02 -8.27 -6.09
C ARG A 148 4.08 -6.85 -5.60
N ALA A 149 5.03 -6.08 -6.12
CA ALA A 149 5.11 -4.65 -5.86
C ALA A 149 4.73 -3.85 -7.10
N LYS A 150 4.10 -2.71 -6.86
CA LYS A 150 3.85 -1.67 -7.84
C LYS A 150 4.31 -0.35 -7.26
N VAL A 151 5.16 0.33 -8.01
CA VAL A 151 5.58 1.68 -7.68
C VAL A 151 4.91 2.63 -8.67
N VAL A 152 4.00 3.46 -8.16
CA VAL A 152 3.36 4.54 -8.90
C VAL A 152 4.18 5.79 -8.63
N HIS A 153 5.12 6.05 -9.54
CA HIS A 153 6.05 7.16 -9.45
C HIS A 153 5.35 8.45 -9.86
N THR A 154 5.03 9.30 -8.89
CA THR A 154 4.26 10.55 -9.13
C THR A 154 5.17 11.72 -9.52
N TYR A 155 6.24 11.44 -10.26
CA TYR A 155 7.17 12.40 -10.82
C TYR A 155 6.85 12.61 -12.29
N ASP A 156 7.04 13.83 -12.77
CA ASP A 156 7.00 14.14 -14.19
C ASP A 156 8.02 15.23 -14.51
N GLU A 157 8.48 15.23 -15.75
CA GLU A 157 9.43 16.21 -16.26
C GLU A 157 9.10 16.60 -17.70
N TRP A 158 9.27 17.88 -18.02
CA TRP A 158 9.10 18.35 -19.38
C TRP A 158 9.94 19.60 -19.62
N THR A 159 10.15 19.91 -20.90
CA THR A 159 10.74 21.18 -21.32
C THR A 159 9.65 22.04 -21.94
N THR A 160 9.50 23.28 -21.48
CA THR A 160 8.53 24.23 -22.06
C THR A 160 8.96 24.67 -23.47
N ASP A 161 8.05 25.28 -24.22
CA ASP A 161 8.34 25.80 -25.57
C ASP A 161 9.47 26.84 -25.60
N CYS A 162 9.76 27.49 -24.47
CA CYS A 162 10.88 28.43 -24.33
C CYS A 162 12.18 27.78 -23.83
N GLY A 163 12.24 26.45 -23.74
CA GLY A 163 13.45 25.71 -23.36
C GLY A 163 13.69 25.59 -21.86
N ILE A 164 12.67 25.84 -21.01
CA ILE A 164 12.81 25.69 -19.55
C ILE A 164 12.50 24.25 -19.17
N PHE A 165 13.48 23.55 -18.60
CA PHE A 165 13.30 22.22 -18.01
C PHE A 165 12.63 22.34 -16.64
N LEU A 166 11.57 21.55 -16.42
CA LEU A 166 10.80 21.50 -15.19
C LEU A 166 10.71 20.07 -14.68
N GLU A 167 10.87 19.91 -13.37
CA GLU A 167 10.68 18.67 -12.63
C GLU A 167 9.58 18.90 -11.59
N VAL A 168 8.60 18.02 -11.51
CA VAL A 168 7.48 18.20 -10.57
C VAL A 168 6.99 16.89 -9.99
N GLY A 169 6.54 16.95 -8.73
CA GLY A 169 5.64 15.95 -8.18
C GLY A 169 4.22 16.23 -8.65
N THR A 170 3.70 15.43 -9.58
CA THR A 170 2.34 15.61 -10.14
C THR A 170 1.24 15.15 -9.18
N GLY A 171 1.63 14.46 -8.10
CA GLY A 171 0.71 13.76 -7.22
C GLY A 171 0.04 12.59 -7.95
N LEU A 172 -1.03 12.07 -7.35
CA LEU A 172 -1.78 10.96 -7.95
C LEU A 172 -2.72 11.48 -9.05
N THR A 173 -2.21 11.66 -10.27
CA THR A 173 -2.98 12.04 -11.47
C THR A 173 -4.05 11.00 -11.81
N ASN A 174 -4.93 11.27 -12.78
CA ASN A 174 -5.98 10.32 -13.13
C ASN A 174 -5.41 9.00 -13.69
N ASP A 175 -4.40 9.10 -14.54
CA ASP A 175 -3.81 7.92 -15.20
C ASP A 175 -3.03 7.08 -14.19
N LEU A 176 -2.23 7.73 -13.32
CA LEU A 176 -1.55 7.07 -12.21
C LEU A 176 -2.52 6.44 -11.21
N PHE A 177 -3.68 7.08 -10.96
CA PHE A 177 -4.75 6.50 -10.15
C PHE A 177 -5.36 5.26 -10.80
N LEU A 178 -5.66 5.29 -12.09
CA LEU A 178 -6.21 4.14 -12.81
C LEU A 178 -5.24 2.97 -12.84
N GLU A 179 -3.95 3.24 -13.07
CA GLU A 179 -2.88 2.25 -12.98
C GLU A 179 -2.78 1.63 -11.58
N ALA A 180 -2.79 2.46 -10.53
CA ALA A 180 -2.82 2.00 -9.14
C ALA A 180 -4.05 1.13 -8.85
N LEU A 181 -5.22 1.57 -9.35
CA LEU A 181 -6.49 0.91 -9.14
C LEU A 181 -6.55 -0.44 -9.86
N GLU A 182 -6.00 -0.54 -11.08
CA GLU A 182 -5.87 -1.79 -11.82
C GLU A 182 -4.98 -2.77 -11.06
N PHE A 183 -3.80 -2.32 -10.59
CA PHE A 183 -2.90 -3.16 -9.82
C PHE A 183 -3.55 -3.69 -8.54
N VAL A 184 -4.29 -2.84 -7.82
CA VAL A 184 -5.07 -3.26 -6.66
C VAL A 184 -6.15 -4.23 -7.10
N ARG A 185 -6.99 -3.93 -8.09
CA ARG A 185 -8.12 -4.78 -8.45
C ARG A 185 -7.75 -6.09 -9.10
N ALA A 186 -6.57 -6.20 -9.71
CA ALA A 186 -6.13 -7.43 -10.33
C ALA A 186 -6.31 -8.57 -9.32
N ALA A 187 -7.18 -9.52 -9.68
CA ALA A 187 -7.36 -10.72 -8.89
C ALA A 187 -6.01 -11.45 -8.86
N ASP A 188 -5.71 -12.14 -7.78
CA ASP A 188 -4.67 -13.15 -7.84
C ASP A 188 -5.19 -14.20 -8.84
N CYS A 189 -4.63 -14.20 -10.05
CA CYS A 189 -4.84 -15.28 -11.00
C CYS A 189 -4.46 -16.55 -10.25
N GLN A 190 -5.51 -17.23 -9.81
CA GLN A 190 -5.58 -18.56 -9.22
C GLN A 190 -4.19 -19.21 -9.10
N ARG A 191 -3.65 -19.34 -7.87
CA ARG A 191 -2.90 -20.56 -7.61
C ARG A 191 -3.82 -21.67 -8.09
N PRO A 192 -3.38 -22.57 -9.00
CA PRO A 192 -4.13 -23.79 -9.22
C PRO A 192 -4.29 -24.36 -7.84
N VAL A 193 -5.51 -24.38 -7.31
CA VAL A 193 -5.81 -25.20 -6.16
C VAL A 193 -5.35 -26.57 -6.65
N ALA A 194 -4.28 -27.10 -6.06
CA ALA A 194 -3.93 -28.48 -6.30
C ALA A 194 -5.19 -29.23 -5.93
N VAL A 195 -5.96 -29.63 -6.95
CA VAL A 195 -7.15 -30.44 -6.75
C VAL A 195 -6.56 -31.74 -6.25
N ASN A 196 -6.54 -31.89 -4.94
CA ASN A 196 -6.37 -33.20 -4.33
C ASN A 196 -7.53 -34.01 -4.90
N ALA A 197 -7.21 -34.86 -5.87
CA ALA A 197 -8.09 -35.89 -6.37
C ALA A 197 -8.36 -36.85 -5.21
N GLN A 198 -9.30 -36.50 -4.35
CA GLN A 198 -9.90 -37.41 -3.40
C GLN A 198 -11.41 -37.17 -3.33
N LYS A 199 -12.09 -38.11 -4.01
CA LYS A 199 -13.49 -38.55 -3.88
C LYS A 199 -14.60 -37.57 -4.27
N GLU A 200 -15.35 -38.03 -5.27
CA GLU A 200 -16.77 -37.77 -5.45
C GLU A 200 -17.49 -37.73 -4.09
N LEU A 201 -18.15 -36.61 -3.81
CA LEU A 201 -19.35 -36.60 -2.99
C LEU A 201 -20.45 -35.94 -3.82
N VAL A 202 -21.35 -36.79 -4.34
CA VAL A 202 -22.65 -36.38 -4.86
C VAL A 202 -23.46 -35.86 -3.68
N LEU A 203 -23.83 -34.59 -3.70
CA LEU A 203 -24.94 -34.09 -2.89
C LEU A 203 -25.87 -33.28 -3.78
N GLN A 204 -27.12 -33.75 -3.78
CA GLN A 204 -28.26 -33.20 -4.49
C GLN A 204 -28.62 -31.82 -3.95
N LEU A 205 -28.91 -30.90 -4.86
CA LEU A 205 -29.47 -29.58 -4.56
C LEU A 205 -30.98 -29.69 -4.51
N ASP A 206 -31.54 -29.79 -3.31
CA ASP A 206 -32.95 -29.48 -3.04
C ASP A 206 -33.05 -28.27 -2.10
N GLU A 207 -33.84 -27.30 -2.57
CA GLU A 207 -34.61 -26.27 -1.85
C GLU A 207 -33.91 -25.28 -0.89
N LEU A 208 -33.95 -24.00 -1.29
CA LEU A 208 -33.65 -22.82 -0.46
C LEU A 208 -34.85 -22.43 0.40
N PRO A 209 -34.68 -22.14 1.71
CA PRO A 209 -35.57 -21.26 2.44
C PRO A 209 -34.92 -19.91 2.81
N THR A 210 -35.80 -18.92 2.85
CA THR A 210 -35.60 -17.50 3.15
C THR A 210 -34.99 -17.18 4.53
N PHE A 211 -34.17 -16.13 4.57
CA PHE A 211 -33.54 -15.52 5.74
C PHE A 211 -34.53 -14.95 6.79
N PRO A 212 -34.14 -14.96 8.07
CA PRO A 212 -34.45 -13.87 8.99
C PRO A 212 -33.18 -13.13 9.48
N ARG A 213 -33.38 -11.82 9.73
CA ARG A 213 -32.43 -10.89 10.36
C ARG A 213 -32.08 -11.34 11.78
N TYR A 214 -30.87 -11.02 12.28
CA TYR A 214 -30.66 -10.23 13.52
C TYR A 214 -29.18 -9.93 13.82
N SER A 215 -29.00 -8.70 14.35
CA SER A 215 -28.12 -8.30 15.46
C SER A 215 -26.62 -8.64 15.41
N PHE A 216 -25.80 -7.62 15.14
CA PHE A 216 -24.42 -7.59 15.63
C PHE A 216 -24.32 -6.70 16.87
N LYS A 217 -23.91 -7.31 17.99
CA LYS A 217 -23.06 -6.65 18.99
C LYS A 217 -21.62 -7.03 18.68
N PRO A 218 -20.66 -6.10 18.81
CA PRO A 218 -19.34 -6.50 19.23
C PRO A 218 -18.92 -5.76 20.51
N VAL A 219 -18.59 -6.55 21.52
CA VAL A 219 -17.64 -6.20 22.57
C VAL A 219 -16.69 -7.37 22.64
N PHE A 220 -15.39 -7.16 22.37
CA PHE A 220 -14.28 -7.77 23.11
C PHE A 220 -13.02 -6.93 22.86
N LEU A 221 -12.46 -6.43 23.95
CA LEU A 221 -11.10 -5.93 24.08
C LEU A 221 -10.53 -6.73 25.25
N LEU A 222 -9.46 -7.49 25.04
CA LEU A 222 -8.47 -7.78 26.07
C LEU A 222 -7.17 -8.27 25.42
N GLN A 223 -6.07 -7.84 26.04
CA GLN A 223 -4.69 -7.93 25.60
C GLN A 223 -4.16 -9.37 25.52
N GLY A 224 -3.21 -9.58 24.62
CA GLY A 224 -2.34 -10.76 24.59
C GLY A 224 -1.58 -10.85 23.28
N LEU A 225 -0.26 -10.60 23.30
CA LEU A 225 0.63 -10.89 22.18
C LEU A 225 0.61 -12.40 21.88
N SER A 226 0.09 -12.82 20.73
CA SER A 226 0.45 -14.08 20.04
C SER A 226 -0.28 -14.21 18.70
N GLN A 227 0.48 -14.42 17.62
CA GLN A 227 0.08 -15.11 16.37
C GLN A 227 -1.30 -14.77 15.77
N TYR A 228 -1.35 -13.74 14.93
CA TYR A 228 -2.43 -13.65 13.94
C TYR A 228 -2.19 -14.68 12.83
N LYS A 229 -3.01 -15.73 12.79
CA LYS A 229 -3.18 -16.56 11.61
C LYS A 229 -4.02 -15.75 10.62
N VAL A 230 -3.37 -15.19 9.61
CA VAL A 230 -4.03 -14.38 8.58
C VAL A 230 -4.43 -15.34 7.45
N ASP A 231 -5.70 -15.76 7.43
CA ASP A 231 -6.23 -16.69 6.42
C ASP A 231 -6.62 -15.99 5.09
N LYS A 232 -6.28 -14.71 4.91
CA LYS A 232 -6.67 -13.90 3.73
C LYS A 232 -5.46 -13.22 3.08
N PRO A 233 -5.50 -12.95 1.76
CA PRO A 233 -4.48 -12.12 1.12
C PRO A 233 -4.42 -10.76 1.83
N CYS A 234 -3.20 -10.35 2.15
CA CYS A 234 -2.92 -9.08 2.80
C CYS A 234 -2.38 -8.11 1.75
N ARG A 235 -2.78 -6.85 1.82
CA ARG A 235 -2.38 -5.81 0.88
C ARG A 235 -1.87 -4.62 1.66
N MET A 236 -0.72 -4.11 1.26
CA MET A 236 -0.12 -2.95 1.91
C MET A 236 -0.08 -1.79 0.93
N ILE A 237 -0.59 -0.65 1.35
CA ILE A 237 -0.52 0.60 0.61
C ILE A 237 0.44 1.52 1.36
N ALA A 238 1.61 1.76 0.79
CA ALA A 238 2.56 2.76 1.24
C ALA A 238 2.28 4.07 0.51
N VAL A 239 1.89 5.11 1.26
CA VAL A 239 1.39 6.35 0.66
C VAL A 239 2.29 7.52 1.01
N LYS A 240 2.62 8.33 0.00
CA LYS A 240 3.01 9.73 0.14
C LYS A 240 1.90 10.67 -0.28
N LEU A 241 1.66 11.66 0.56
CA LEU A 241 0.78 12.81 0.36
C LEU A 241 1.57 14.09 0.67
#